data_AF-A0A420YBI4-F1
#
_entry.id   AF-A0A420YBI4-F1
#
_cell.length_a   1.000
_cell.length_b   1.000
_cell.length_c   1.000
_cell.angle_alpha   90.00
_cell.angle_beta   90.00
_cell.angle_gamma   90.00
#
_symmetry.space_group_name_H-M   'P 1'
#
loop_
_entity.id
_entity.type
_entity.pdbx_description
1 polymer ?
#
loop_
_entity_poly.entity_id
_entity_poly.type
_entity_poly.pdbx_seq_one_letter_code
_entity_poly.pdbx_strand_id
1 'polypeptide(L)'
;METGGVLVFGCTDTLATKGLGADERVIAAHHVEITGITTSVPLDEVGDALRSIDCKVVKIGALFSEESIKTVSDDFAPKPELLTVLRKEILPSLTILSATVPEVKALLDEAGVAVDYPKSVQDVLTMANALRSLGPEYVIIKREILEDDKRMSLLHYVLCGGTEPLTATSRVENSKGFFGASYSIPPAIAAQLAKGHSVPEAVSAGFKFVEEMLKEGQYFN
;
A
#
# COMPACT_ATOMS: atom_id res chain seq x y z
N MET A 1 21.22 -16.11 -9.34
CA MET A 1 20.08 -15.24 -9.70
C MET A 1 20.23 -14.01 -8.84
N GLU A 2 20.46 -12.85 -9.43
CA GLU A 2 20.44 -11.59 -8.68
C GLU A 2 19.01 -11.40 -8.15
N THR A 3 18.87 -11.28 -6.84
CA THR A 3 17.61 -10.88 -6.21
C THR A 3 17.33 -9.43 -6.59
N GLY A 4 16.13 -9.13 -7.08
CA GLY A 4 15.74 -7.75 -7.36
C GLY A 4 15.66 -6.91 -6.08
N GLY A 5 15.80 -5.59 -6.20
CA GLY A 5 15.59 -4.66 -5.08
C GLY A 5 14.12 -4.23 -4.94
N VAL A 6 13.71 -3.81 -3.74
CA VAL A 6 12.39 -3.20 -3.51
C VAL A 6 12.51 -1.69 -3.33
N LEU A 7 11.65 -0.94 -4.01
CA LEU A 7 11.53 0.50 -3.87
C LEU A 7 10.27 0.82 -3.07
N VAL A 8 10.45 1.52 -1.95
CA VAL A 8 9.33 1.94 -1.12
C VAL A 8 9.25 3.46 -1.14
N PHE A 9 8.08 3.98 -1.51
CA PHE A 9 7.76 5.39 -1.42
C PHE A 9 6.85 5.62 -0.22
N GLY A 10 7.33 6.35 0.79
CA GLY A 10 6.56 6.53 2.02
C GLY A 10 6.95 7.76 2.81
N CYS A 11 6.03 8.20 3.68
CA CYS A 11 6.36 9.20 4.69
C CYS A 11 7.36 8.61 5.70
N THR A 12 8.34 9.43 6.12
CA THR A 12 9.14 9.15 7.31
C THR A 12 8.25 9.41 8.53
N ASP A 13 7.62 8.37 9.04
CA ASP A 13 6.93 8.45 10.33
C ASP A 13 7.96 8.30 11.46
N THR A 14 7.73 8.99 12.57
CA THR A 14 8.58 8.90 13.78
C THR A 14 8.23 7.68 14.63
N LEU A 15 7.07 7.05 14.38
CA LEU A 15 6.63 5.85 15.07
C LEU A 15 7.20 4.58 14.40
N ALA A 16 7.81 3.70 15.20
CA ALA A 16 8.45 2.45 14.78
C ALA A 16 7.46 1.36 14.29
N THR A 17 6.24 1.73 13.91
CA THR A 17 5.19 0.78 13.51
C THR A 17 4.57 1.14 12.16
N LYS A 18 5.03 2.24 11.54
CA LYS A 18 4.49 2.83 10.31
C LYS A 18 5.58 3.43 9.42
N GLY A 19 5.16 3.94 8.26
CA GLY A 19 6.01 4.65 7.32
C GLY A 19 7.14 3.77 6.75
N LEU A 20 8.13 4.44 6.18
CA LEU A 20 9.26 3.79 5.50
C LEU A 20 10.00 2.79 6.40
N GLY A 21 10.18 3.11 7.70
CA GLY A 21 10.89 2.22 8.63
C GLY A 21 10.17 0.89 8.89
N ALA A 22 8.83 0.86 8.85
CA ALA A 22 8.08 -0.40 8.95
C ALA A 22 8.26 -1.27 7.71
N ASP A 23 8.33 -0.63 6.55
CA ASP A 23 8.56 -1.31 5.28
C ASP A 23 9.96 -1.91 5.20
N GLU A 24 10.97 -1.12 5.59
CA GLU A 24 12.37 -1.57 5.71
C GLU A 24 12.50 -2.81 6.60
N ARG A 25 11.85 -2.82 7.77
CA ARG A 25 11.92 -3.99 8.68
C ARG A 25 11.31 -5.25 8.08
N VAL A 26 10.17 -5.13 7.40
CA VAL A 26 9.52 -6.29 6.78
C VAL A 26 10.36 -6.81 5.61
N ILE A 27 10.88 -5.91 4.76
CA ILE A 27 11.71 -6.29 3.62
C ILE A 27 13.03 -6.92 4.10
N ALA A 28 13.65 -6.38 5.15
CA ALA A 28 14.83 -6.95 5.77
C ALA A 28 14.57 -8.34 6.38
N ALA A 29 13.39 -8.57 7.00
CA ALA A 29 12.99 -9.88 7.50
C ALA A 29 12.84 -10.94 6.38
N HIS A 30 12.68 -10.48 5.13
CA HIS A 30 12.68 -11.34 3.95
C HIS A 30 14.05 -11.49 3.28
N HIS A 31 15.12 -10.87 3.79
CA HIS A 31 16.47 -10.89 3.23
C HIS A 31 16.53 -10.34 1.79
N VAL A 32 15.86 -9.21 1.54
CA VAL A 32 15.84 -8.52 0.25
C VAL A 32 16.43 -7.12 0.42
N GLU A 33 17.20 -6.64 -0.56
CA GLU A 33 17.72 -5.28 -0.56
C GLU A 33 16.60 -4.26 -0.80
N ILE A 34 16.61 -3.16 -0.03
CA ILE A 34 15.63 -2.08 -0.13
C ILE A 34 16.31 -0.76 -0.49
N THR A 35 15.69 -0.04 -1.42
CA THR A 35 15.93 1.38 -1.65
C THR A 35 14.70 2.13 -1.15
N GLY A 36 14.83 2.88 -0.06
CA GLY A 36 13.76 3.72 0.45
C GLY A 36 13.82 5.12 -0.16
N ILE A 37 12.69 5.62 -0.69
CA ILE A 37 12.54 7.03 -1.06
C ILE A 37 11.47 7.65 -0.18
N THR A 38 11.82 8.75 0.46
CA THR A 38 10.91 9.47 1.34
C THR A 38 10.07 10.45 0.54
N THR A 39 8.83 10.69 0.96
CA THR A 39 7.94 11.71 0.36
C THR A 39 8.43 13.15 0.55
N SER A 40 9.50 13.36 1.30
CA SER A 40 10.16 14.67 1.49
C SER A 40 11.14 15.03 0.36
N VAL A 41 11.41 14.09 -0.55
CA VAL A 41 12.28 14.30 -1.72
C VAL A 41 11.50 15.09 -2.80
N PRO A 42 12.15 16.02 -3.53
CA PRO A 42 11.54 16.71 -4.67
C PRO A 42 10.93 15.73 -5.70
N LEU A 43 9.78 16.10 -6.27
CA LEU A 43 8.99 15.19 -7.11
C LEU A 43 9.69 14.76 -8.41
N ASP A 44 10.55 15.62 -8.94
CA ASP A 44 11.45 15.36 -10.07
C ASP A 44 12.50 14.30 -9.74
N GLU A 45 13.07 14.34 -8.54
CA GLU A 45 14.03 13.32 -8.07
C GLU A 45 13.35 11.95 -7.86
N VAL A 46 12.06 11.92 -7.48
CA VAL A 46 11.28 10.67 -7.37
C VAL A 46 11.12 10.02 -8.74
N GLY A 47 10.81 10.80 -9.77
CA GLY A 47 10.66 10.30 -11.15
C GLY A 47 11.97 9.72 -11.71
N ASP A 48 13.11 10.37 -11.45
CA ASP A 48 14.42 9.88 -11.90
C ASP A 48 14.87 8.63 -11.14
N ALA A 49 14.58 8.56 -9.85
CA ALA A 49 14.87 7.36 -9.06
C ALA A 49 14.01 6.16 -9.50
N LEU A 50 12.75 6.39 -9.88
CA LEU A 50 11.88 5.34 -10.44
C LEU A 50 12.37 4.82 -11.79
N ARG A 51 12.89 5.70 -12.66
CA ARG A 51 13.41 5.32 -13.99
C ARG A 51 14.76 4.59 -13.92
N SER A 52 15.53 4.81 -12.85
CA SER A 52 16.89 4.28 -12.70
C SER A 52 16.96 2.93 -11.97
N ILE A 53 15.91 2.55 -11.24
CA ILE A 53 15.83 1.25 -10.57
C ILE A 53 14.98 0.32 -11.44
N ASP A 54 15.44 -0.91 -11.71
CA ASP A 54 14.61 -2.00 -12.26
C ASP A 54 13.61 -2.48 -11.20
N CYS A 55 12.81 -1.55 -10.67
CA CYS A 55 11.93 -1.80 -9.54
C CYS A 55 10.51 -2.06 -10.01
N LYS A 56 10.08 -3.30 -9.84
CA LYS A 56 8.77 -3.79 -10.26
C LYS A 56 7.70 -3.60 -9.16
N VAL A 57 7.99 -2.87 -8.09
CA VAL A 57 7.06 -2.70 -6.97
C VAL A 57 7.20 -1.32 -6.37
N VAL A 58 6.09 -0.57 -6.35
CA VAL A 58 5.98 0.68 -5.59
C VAL A 58 4.83 0.55 -4.60
N LYS A 59 5.18 0.58 -3.32
CA LYS A 59 4.21 0.86 -2.27
C LYS A 59 4.09 2.38 -2.17
N ILE A 60 2.87 2.90 -2.30
CA ILE A 60 2.55 4.24 -1.78
C ILE A 60 2.14 3.98 -0.32
N GLY A 61 3.12 4.03 0.58
CA GLY A 61 2.85 4.01 2.02
C GLY A 61 2.09 5.27 2.40
N ALA A 62 1.32 5.22 3.51
CA ALA A 62 0.42 6.28 3.92
C ALA A 62 0.97 7.67 3.58
N LEU A 63 0.38 8.33 2.60
CA LEU A 63 0.69 9.74 2.29
C LEU A 63 0.34 10.66 3.47
N PHE A 64 -0.30 10.07 4.49
CA PHE A 64 -0.82 10.68 5.69
C PHE A 64 -0.12 10.07 6.89
N SER A 65 0.59 10.91 7.66
CA SER A 65 1.08 10.52 8.99
C SER A 65 -0.09 10.27 9.94
N GLU A 66 0.13 9.49 11.00
CA GLU A 66 -0.89 9.24 12.03
C GLU A 66 -1.37 10.52 12.73
N GLU A 67 -0.51 11.54 12.82
CA GLU A 67 -0.86 12.87 13.32
C GLU A 67 -1.91 13.55 12.41
N SER A 68 -1.92 13.21 11.12
CA SER A 68 -2.89 13.68 10.11
C SER A 68 -4.24 12.95 10.14
N ILE A 69 -4.35 11.78 10.78
CA ILE A 69 -5.57 10.95 10.80
C ILE A 69 -6.43 11.21 12.06
N LYS A 70 -5.88 11.84 13.11
CA LYS A 70 -6.62 12.08 14.36
C LYS A 70 -7.78 13.07 14.25
N THR A 71 -7.93 13.74 13.10
CA THR A 71 -9.07 14.59 12.83
C THR A 71 -9.47 14.35 11.39
N VAL A 72 -10.70 13.86 11.14
CA VAL A 72 -11.35 14.12 9.85
C VAL A 72 -11.61 15.64 9.83
N SER A 73 -10.58 16.39 9.49
CA SER A 73 -10.56 17.83 9.28
C SER A 73 -9.85 18.02 7.95
N ASP A 74 -10.47 18.81 7.09
CA ASP A 74 -10.18 19.01 5.67
C ASP A 74 -8.76 19.54 5.34
N ASP A 75 -7.82 19.57 6.27
CA ASP A 75 -6.51 20.22 6.14
C ASP A 75 -5.33 19.29 5.74
N PHE A 76 -5.56 18.00 5.51
CA PHE A 76 -4.49 17.03 5.19
C PHE A 76 -4.78 16.13 3.97
N ALA A 77 -5.59 16.61 3.02
CA ALA A 77 -5.67 15.97 1.71
C ALA A 77 -4.27 15.98 1.03
N PRO A 78 -3.90 14.95 0.25
CA PRO A 78 -2.63 14.96 -0.46
C PRO A 78 -2.62 16.17 -1.39
N LYS A 79 -1.51 16.91 -1.39
CA LYS A 79 -1.33 18.08 -2.26
C LYS A 79 -1.74 17.71 -3.69
N PRO A 80 -2.66 18.44 -4.34
CA PRO A 80 -3.11 18.10 -5.69
C PRO A 80 -1.96 17.95 -6.70
N GLU A 81 -0.86 18.69 -6.50
CA GLU A 81 0.35 18.60 -7.30
C GLU A 81 1.02 17.23 -7.18
N LEU A 82 1.06 16.65 -5.96
CA LEU A 82 1.61 15.32 -5.72
C LEU A 82 0.76 14.24 -6.38
N LEU A 83 -0.58 14.32 -6.26
CA LEU A 83 -1.48 13.37 -6.94
C LEU A 83 -1.33 13.44 -8.45
N THR A 84 -1.20 14.65 -9.00
CA THR A 84 -0.99 14.88 -10.43
C THR A 84 0.30 14.22 -10.91
N VAL A 85 1.41 14.38 -10.18
CA VAL A 85 2.70 13.76 -10.54
C VAL A 85 2.61 12.24 -10.41
N LEU A 86 2.06 11.72 -9.30
CA LEU A 86 1.87 10.28 -9.12
C LEU A 86 1.09 9.70 -10.30
N ARG A 87 -0.04 10.30 -10.68
CA ARG A 87 -0.87 9.83 -11.78
C ARG A 87 -0.18 9.91 -13.13
N LYS A 88 0.50 11.01 -13.44
CA LYS A 88 1.05 11.24 -14.79
C LYS A 88 2.40 10.59 -15.02
N GLU A 89 3.25 10.53 -13.99
CA GLU A 89 4.65 10.14 -14.14
C GLU A 89 4.94 8.77 -13.52
N ILE A 90 4.21 8.39 -12.47
CA ILE A 90 4.53 7.18 -11.69
C ILE A 90 3.61 6.03 -12.08
N LEU A 91 2.28 6.21 -11.94
CA LEU A 91 1.27 5.17 -12.18
C LEU A 91 1.43 4.41 -13.52
N PRO A 92 1.72 5.07 -14.67
CA PRO A 92 1.85 4.38 -15.96
C PRO A 92 3.02 3.39 -16.04
N SER A 93 3.99 3.48 -15.13
CA SER A 93 5.17 2.61 -15.10
C SER A 93 5.10 1.52 -14.03
N LEU A 94 4.06 1.49 -13.19
CA LEU A 94 3.97 0.58 -12.05
C LEU A 94 3.49 -0.81 -12.45
N THR A 95 4.23 -1.85 -12.05
CA THR A 95 3.72 -3.23 -12.11
C THR A 95 2.68 -3.47 -11.03
N ILE A 96 2.94 -3.06 -9.78
CA ILE A 96 1.97 -3.18 -8.69
C ILE A 96 1.90 -1.92 -7.85
N LEU A 97 0.68 -1.46 -7.60
CA LEU A 97 0.37 -0.38 -6.67
C LEU A 97 -0.36 -0.95 -5.46
N SER A 98 0.10 -0.64 -4.25
CA SER A 98 -0.66 -0.86 -3.02
C SER A 98 -1.15 0.48 -2.47
N ALA A 99 -2.45 0.58 -2.17
CA ALA A 99 -3.08 1.79 -1.63
C ALA A 99 -4.29 1.44 -0.73
N THR A 100 -4.71 2.39 0.10
CA THR A 100 -5.94 2.32 0.89
C THR A 100 -7.12 2.90 0.12
N VAL A 101 -8.35 2.57 0.51
CA VAL A 101 -9.57 3.15 -0.10
C VAL A 101 -9.54 4.68 -0.20
N PRO A 102 -9.19 5.45 0.87
CA PRO A 102 -9.08 6.90 0.76
C PRO A 102 -8.06 7.39 -0.27
N GLU A 103 -6.90 6.73 -0.38
CA GLU A 103 -5.85 7.10 -1.34
C GLU A 103 -6.28 6.82 -2.78
N VAL A 104 -6.93 5.68 -3.01
CA VAL A 104 -7.49 5.33 -4.32
C VAL A 104 -8.55 6.34 -4.73
N LYS A 105 -9.44 6.71 -3.81
CA LYS A 105 -10.48 7.72 -4.06
C LYS A 105 -9.86 9.07 -4.44
N ALA A 106 -8.82 9.51 -3.73
CA ALA A 106 -8.12 10.76 -4.03
C ALA A 106 -7.47 10.75 -5.43
N LEU A 107 -6.82 9.66 -5.80
CA LEU A 107 -6.23 9.50 -7.15
C LEU A 107 -7.28 9.51 -8.26
N LEU A 108 -8.41 8.83 -8.04
CA LEU A 108 -9.52 8.78 -9.00
C LEU A 108 -10.20 10.15 -9.13
N ASP A 109 -10.39 10.87 -8.02
CA ASP A 109 -10.98 12.21 -8.01
C ASP A 109 -10.09 13.22 -8.74
N GLU A 110 -8.78 13.21 -8.51
CA GLU A 110 -7.85 14.05 -9.27
C GLU A 110 -7.84 13.69 -10.76
N ALA A 111 -8.02 12.41 -11.10
CA ALA A 111 -8.18 11.97 -12.48
C ALA A 111 -9.53 12.34 -13.12
N GLY A 112 -10.49 12.87 -12.35
CA GLY A 112 -11.86 13.15 -12.81
C GLY A 112 -12.72 11.90 -13.02
N VAL A 113 -12.35 10.77 -12.39
CA VAL A 113 -13.05 9.48 -12.49
C VAL A 113 -14.00 9.32 -11.30
N ALA A 114 -15.29 9.50 -11.56
CA ALA A 114 -16.32 9.39 -10.52
C ALA A 114 -16.52 7.93 -10.08
N VAL A 115 -16.13 7.61 -8.85
CA VAL A 115 -16.42 6.33 -8.19
C VAL A 115 -16.83 6.59 -6.75
N ASP A 116 -17.92 5.96 -6.30
CA ASP A 116 -18.40 6.11 -4.93
C ASP A 116 -17.50 5.41 -3.91
N TYR A 117 -17.60 5.84 -2.64
CA TYR A 117 -16.92 5.18 -1.54
C TYR A 117 -17.45 3.73 -1.36
N PRO A 118 -16.58 2.72 -1.23
CA PRO A 118 -16.97 1.31 -1.26
C PRO A 118 -17.77 0.88 -0.04
N LYS A 119 -18.88 0.19 -0.29
CA LYS A 119 -19.69 -0.47 0.74
C LYS A 119 -19.48 -1.98 0.76
N SER A 120 -18.92 -2.54 -0.32
CA SER A 120 -18.67 -3.96 -0.49
C SER A 120 -17.29 -4.25 -1.09
N VAL A 121 -16.88 -5.53 -1.09
CA VAL A 121 -15.69 -5.99 -1.84
C VAL A 121 -15.87 -5.75 -3.34
N GLN A 122 -17.09 -5.89 -3.85
CA GLN A 122 -17.39 -5.64 -5.26
C GLN A 122 -17.15 -4.17 -5.65
N ASP A 123 -17.47 -3.23 -4.76
CA ASP A 123 -17.18 -1.82 -5.01
C ASP A 123 -15.67 -1.54 -4.99
N VAL A 124 -14.92 -2.24 -4.13
CA VAL A 124 -13.45 -2.18 -4.12
C VAL A 124 -12.87 -2.71 -5.43
N LEU A 125 -13.40 -3.80 -5.97
CA LEU A 125 -13.03 -4.31 -7.30
C LEU A 125 -13.27 -3.26 -8.40
N THR A 126 -14.41 -2.55 -8.34
CA THR A 126 -14.73 -1.47 -9.28
C THR A 126 -13.70 -0.33 -9.20
N MET A 127 -13.36 0.15 -8.00
CA MET A 127 -12.29 1.15 -7.85
C MET A 127 -10.94 0.65 -8.33
N ALA A 128 -10.58 -0.60 -8.04
CA ALA A 128 -9.31 -1.16 -8.45
C ALA A 128 -9.20 -1.20 -9.99
N ASN A 129 -10.26 -1.58 -10.70
CA ASN A 129 -10.29 -1.55 -12.16
C ASN A 129 -10.22 -0.12 -12.72
N ALA A 130 -10.90 0.84 -12.08
CA ALA A 130 -10.78 2.24 -12.45
C ALA A 130 -9.34 2.75 -12.29
N LEU A 131 -8.69 2.41 -11.17
CA LEU A 131 -7.31 2.81 -10.88
C LEU A 131 -6.30 2.14 -11.82
N ARG A 132 -6.50 0.86 -12.17
CA ARG A 132 -5.67 0.16 -13.18
C ARG A 132 -5.72 0.86 -14.54
N SER A 133 -6.86 1.44 -14.90
CA SER A 133 -6.99 2.23 -16.14
C SER A 133 -6.12 3.49 -16.16
N LEU A 134 -5.55 3.89 -15.01
CA LEU A 134 -4.58 4.99 -14.90
C LEU A 134 -3.12 4.54 -15.08
N GLY A 135 -2.84 3.24 -15.22
CA GLY A 135 -1.48 2.77 -15.47
C GLY A 135 -1.08 1.43 -14.83
N PRO A 136 -1.31 1.22 -13.51
CA PRO A 136 -0.71 0.08 -12.82
C PRO A 136 -1.24 -1.25 -13.35
N GLU A 137 -0.34 -2.21 -13.60
CA GLU A 137 -0.73 -3.53 -14.10
C GLU A 137 -1.59 -4.29 -13.06
N TYR A 138 -1.14 -4.24 -11.80
CA TYR A 138 -1.80 -4.77 -10.62
C TYR A 138 -2.07 -3.67 -9.58
N VAL A 139 -3.18 -3.80 -8.86
CA VAL A 139 -3.55 -2.91 -7.75
C VAL A 139 -3.98 -3.75 -6.56
N ILE A 140 -3.45 -3.45 -5.38
CA ILE A 140 -3.90 -3.98 -4.10
C ILE A 140 -4.58 -2.84 -3.33
N ILE A 141 -5.88 -2.98 -3.06
CA ILE A 141 -6.63 -2.02 -2.25
C ILE A 141 -6.90 -2.61 -0.87
N LYS A 142 -6.49 -1.89 0.18
CA LYS A 142 -6.90 -2.14 1.55
C LYS A 142 -8.17 -1.35 1.89
N ARG A 143 -9.25 -2.06 2.23
CA ARG A 143 -10.45 -1.50 2.87
C ARG A 143 -10.47 -1.92 4.34
N GLU A 144 -10.62 -0.95 5.22
CA GLU A 144 -10.72 -1.16 6.66
C GLU A 144 -12.11 -0.73 7.14
N ILE A 145 -12.73 -1.57 7.97
CA ILE A 145 -13.99 -1.27 8.64
C ILE A 145 -13.73 -1.39 10.13
N LEU A 146 -13.91 -0.30 10.86
CA LEU A 146 -13.89 -0.32 12.32
C LEU A 146 -15.24 -0.84 12.82
N GLU A 147 -15.22 -1.86 13.68
CA GLU A 147 -16.44 -2.37 14.31
C GLU A 147 -16.95 -1.41 15.40
N ASP A 148 -18.22 -1.57 15.78
CA ASP A 148 -18.92 -0.64 16.69
C ASP A 148 -18.23 -0.52 18.06
N ASP A 149 -17.59 -1.58 18.54
CA ASP A 149 -16.85 -1.59 19.81
C ASP A 149 -15.48 -0.89 19.74
N LYS A 150 -15.04 -0.51 18.53
CA LYS A 150 -13.74 0.09 18.19
C LYS A 150 -12.53 -0.71 18.66
N ARG A 151 -12.74 -1.95 19.09
CA ARG A 151 -11.69 -2.89 19.50
C ARG A 151 -11.35 -3.86 18.40
N MET A 152 -12.18 -3.97 17.37
CA MET A 152 -11.95 -4.84 16.22
C MET A 152 -11.97 -4.04 14.92
N SER A 153 -11.07 -4.40 14.01
CA SER A 153 -11.10 -3.95 12.62
C SER A 153 -11.29 -5.16 11.70
N LEU A 154 -12.17 -5.02 10.71
CA LEU A 154 -12.27 -5.93 9.57
C LEU A 154 -11.47 -5.35 8.41
N LEU A 155 -10.43 -6.07 8.00
CA LEU A 155 -9.55 -5.71 6.89
C LEU A 155 -9.91 -6.57 5.68
N HIS A 156 -10.24 -5.92 4.56
CA HIS A 156 -10.32 -6.54 3.25
C HIS A 156 -9.14 -6.04 2.42
N TYR A 157 -8.44 -6.97 1.79
CA TYR A 157 -7.50 -6.66 0.74
C TYR A 157 -7.98 -7.26 -0.56
N VAL A 158 -7.93 -6.45 -1.60
CA VAL A 158 -8.39 -6.85 -2.93
C VAL A 158 -7.24 -6.60 -3.90
N LEU A 159 -6.70 -7.68 -4.45
CA LEU A 159 -5.79 -7.63 -5.57
C LEU A 159 -6.59 -7.71 -6.87
N CYS A 160 -6.42 -6.73 -7.73
CA CYS A 160 -6.87 -6.75 -9.12
C CYS A 160 -5.67 -6.73 -10.06
N GLY A 161 -5.76 -7.52 -11.13
CA GLY A 161 -4.74 -7.67 -12.16
C GLY A 161 -4.62 -9.15 -12.57
N GLY A 162 -4.14 -9.43 -13.77
CA GLY A 162 -4.14 -10.78 -14.31
C GLY A 162 -5.55 -11.29 -14.67
N THR A 163 -5.81 -12.59 -14.46
CA THR A 163 -7.06 -13.25 -14.90
C THR A 163 -8.21 -13.18 -13.90
N GLU A 164 -7.95 -13.38 -12.60
CA GLU A 164 -8.99 -13.41 -11.56
C GLU A 164 -8.56 -12.59 -10.34
N PRO A 165 -9.45 -11.75 -9.76
CA PRO A 165 -9.12 -10.99 -8.57
C PRO A 165 -8.99 -11.89 -7.34
N LEU A 166 -8.06 -11.54 -6.45
CA LEU A 166 -7.87 -12.22 -5.17
C LEU A 166 -8.37 -11.33 -4.03
N THR A 167 -9.12 -11.91 -3.11
CA THR A 167 -9.58 -11.21 -1.90
C THR A 167 -9.08 -11.95 -0.65
N ALA A 168 -8.54 -11.19 0.29
CA ALA A 168 -8.18 -11.68 1.61
C ALA A 168 -8.93 -10.87 2.68
N THR A 169 -9.46 -11.57 3.68
CA THR A 169 -10.21 -10.96 4.79
C THR A 169 -9.59 -11.37 6.11
N SER A 170 -9.36 -10.38 6.98
CA SER A 170 -8.86 -10.63 8.34
C SER A 170 -9.61 -9.78 9.34
N ARG A 171 -9.99 -10.38 10.47
CA ARG A 171 -10.62 -9.69 11.61
C ARG A 171 -9.61 -9.64 12.74
N VAL A 172 -9.30 -8.44 13.20
CA VAL A 172 -8.12 -8.21 14.05
C VAL A 172 -8.40 -7.23 15.18
N GLU A 173 -7.73 -7.41 16.33
CA GLU A 173 -7.90 -6.55 17.49
C GLU A 173 -7.22 -5.19 17.30
N ASN A 174 -8.00 -4.12 17.21
CA ASN A 174 -7.60 -2.74 17.05
C ASN A 174 -7.61 -1.95 18.39
N SER A 175 -7.07 -2.55 19.45
CA SER A 175 -7.14 -1.99 20.82
C SER A 175 -6.48 -0.61 20.99
N LYS A 176 -5.55 -0.24 20.09
CA LYS A 176 -4.85 1.06 20.08
C LYS A 176 -5.29 2.01 18.96
N GLY A 177 -6.24 1.62 18.11
CA GLY A 177 -6.70 2.44 16.98
C GLY A 177 -5.71 2.54 15.81
N PHE A 178 -4.60 1.78 15.83
CA PHE A 178 -3.54 1.87 14.82
C PHE A 178 -3.04 0.48 14.43
N PHE A 179 -3.30 0.09 13.19
CA PHE A 179 -2.97 -1.25 12.72
C PHE A 179 -1.62 -1.30 11.99
N GLY A 180 -0.52 -1.40 12.76
CA GLY A 180 0.86 -1.58 12.27
C GLY A 180 1.01 -2.77 11.31
N ALA A 181 0.42 -3.92 11.66
CA ALA A 181 0.51 -5.15 10.85
C ALA A 181 -0.14 -5.03 9.46
N SER A 182 -1.10 -4.12 9.29
CA SER A 182 -1.72 -3.86 7.98
C SER A 182 -0.74 -3.20 7.01
N TYR A 183 0.23 -2.44 7.54
CA TYR A 183 1.28 -1.80 6.74
C TYR A 183 2.35 -2.79 6.32
N SER A 184 2.39 -3.99 6.90
CA SER A 184 3.37 -5.05 6.63
C SER A 184 3.00 -5.94 5.45
N ILE A 185 1.74 -5.93 5.01
CA ILE A 185 1.31 -6.73 3.85
C ILE A 185 1.99 -6.24 2.57
N PRO A 186 1.93 -4.95 2.20
CA PRO A 186 2.58 -4.47 0.97
C PRO A 186 4.10 -4.72 0.89
N PRO A 187 4.93 -4.43 1.91
CA PRO A 187 6.35 -4.72 1.87
C PRO A 187 6.65 -6.23 1.85
N ALA A 188 5.81 -7.07 2.49
CA ALA A 188 5.94 -8.52 2.39
C ALA A 188 5.70 -9.01 0.96
N ILE A 189 4.65 -8.51 0.29
CA ILE A 189 4.38 -8.82 -1.13
C ILE A 189 5.52 -8.34 -2.01
N ALA A 190 6.02 -7.13 -1.79
CA ALA A 190 7.13 -6.55 -2.53
C ALA A 190 8.40 -7.42 -2.41
N ALA A 191 8.73 -7.87 -1.20
CA ALA A 191 9.86 -8.76 -0.98
C ALA A 191 9.70 -10.12 -1.68
N GLN A 192 8.49 -10.65 -1.80
CA GLN A 192 8.24 -11.89 -2.53
C GLN A 192 8.36 -11.70 -4.05
N LEU A 193 7.90 -10.57 -4.58
CA LEU A 193 8.09 -10.21 -5.99
C LEU A 193 9.58 -10.05 -6.34
N ALA A 194 10.35 -9.41 -5.45
CA ALA A 194 11.79 -9.24 -5.59
C ALA A 194 12.56 -10.59 -5.61
N LYS A 195 12.00 -11.63 -4.99
CA LYS A 195 12.51 -13.01 -5.04
C LYS A 195 12.16 -13.75 -6.35
N GLY A 196 11.42 -13.10 -7.26
CA GLY A 196 11.04 -13.67 -8.55
C GLY A 196 9.75 -14.48 -8.53
N HIS A 197 8.96 -14.44 -7.45
CA HIS A 197 7.63 -15.06 -7.45
C HIS A 197 6.68 -14.33 -8.41
N SER A 198 5.72 -15.06 -8.97
CA SER A 198 4.61 -14.43 -9.71
C SER A 198 3.77 -13.57 -8.78
N VAL A 199 3.00 -12.63 -9.35
CA VAL A 199 2.16 -11.73 -8.54
C VAL A 199 1.17 -12.49 -7.63
N PRO A 200 0.42 -13.50 -8.11
CA PRO A 200 -0.46 -14.28 -7.25
C PRO A 200 0.27 -14.98 -6.09
N GLU A 201 1.44 -15.56 -6.36
CA GLU A 201 2.27 -16.24 -5.34
C GLU A 201 2.80 -15.24 -4.30
N ALA A 202 3.32 -14.10 -4.75
CA ALA A 202 3.84 -13.07 -3.89
C ALA A 202 2.76 -12.49 -2.96
N VAL A 203 1.56 -12.28 -3.50
CA VAL A 203 0.40 -11.80 -2.76
C VAL A 203 0.00 -12.82 -1.69
N SER A 204 -0.16 -14.09 -2.07
CA SER A 204 -0.49 -15.17 -1.13
C SER A 204 0.55 -15.30 0.00
N ALA A 205 1.84 -15.25 -0.34
CA ALA A 205 2.92 -15.33 0.63
C ALA A 205 2.95 -14.11 1.58
N GLY A 206 2.69 -12.90 1.07
CA GLY A 206 2.60 -11.69 1.89
C GLY A 206 1.45 -11.73 2.90
N PHE A 207 0.28 -12.23 2.50
CA PHE A 207 -0.84 -12.45 3.44
C PHE A 207 -0.51 -13.47 4.51
N LYS A 208 0.07 -14.60 4.12
CA LYS A 208 0.46 -15.66 5.05
C LYS A 208 1.47 -15.15 6.09
N PHE A 209 2.46 -14.38 5.67
CA PHE A 209 3.45 -13.76 6.56
C PHE A 209 2.78 -12.91 7.64
N VAL A 210 1.84 -12.04 7.27
CA VAL A 210 1.15 -11.19 8.24
C VAL A 210 0.19 -11.99 9.13
N GLU A 211 -0.44 -13.03 8.59
CA GLU A 211 -1.27 -13.93 9.40
C GLU A 211 -0.44 -14.66 10.49
N GLU A 212 0.74 -15.17 10.13
CA GLU A 212 1.67 -15.81 11.07
C GLU A 212 2.18 -14.81 12.12
N MET A 213 2.59 -13.61 11.68
CA MET A 213 3.02 -12.52 12.54
C MET A 213 1.94 -12.13 13.57
N LEU A 214 0.67 -12.06 13.13
CA LEU A 214 -0.47 -11.82 14.02
C LEU A 214 -0.70 -12.96 15.02
N LYS A 215 -0.55 -14.22 14.61
CA LYS A 215 -0.68 -15.40 15.50
C LYS A 215 0.41 -15.44 16.56
N GLU A 216 1.61 -14.98 16.24
CA GLU A 216 2.74 -14.92 17.17
C GLU A 216 2.69 -13.70 18.11
N GLY A 217 1.71 -12.81 17.95
CA GLY A 217 1.60 -11.58 18.73
C GLY A 217 2.72 -10.58 18.41
N GLN A 218 3.35 -10.70 17.24
CA GLN A 218 4.35 -9.75 16.76
C GLN A 218 3.64 -8.53 16.19
N TYR A 219 3.26 -7.60 17.06
CA TYR A 219 2.84 -6.28 16.66
C TYR A 219 4.10 -5.42 16.67
N PHE A 220 4.57 -4.96 15.50
CA PHE A 220 5.67 -3.99 15.44
C PHE A 220 5.38 -2.90 16.48
N ASN A 221 6.25 -2.78 17.49
CA ASN A 221 6.26 -1.76 18.54
C ASN A 221 7.36 -0.76 18.24
#